data_AF-A0A5D2T1M3-F1
#
_entry.id   AF-A0A5D2T1M3-F1
#
_cell.length_a   1.000
_cell.length_b   1.000
_cell.length_c   1.000
_cell.angle_alpha   90.00
_cell.angle_beta   90.00
_cell.angle_gamma   90.00
#
_symmetry.space_group_name_H-M   'P 1'
#
loop_
_entity.id
_entity.type
_entity.pdbx_description
1 polymer ?
#
loop_
_entity_poly.entity_id
_entity_poly.type
_entity_poly.pdbx_seq_one_letter_code
_entity_poly.pdbx_strand_id
1 'polypeptide(L)'
;MSSLPSTSSSIPRHKEYDVFLSFRGEDTRYNFTDHLYDALRRSGIVTFRDDPKLEAGEEIAPELFKAIQQSWCSVIVFSENYVFSGWCLEELAEIVKQKEENGHKVFPIFYGVDPSDLRKQKEKVEAAFAKHEERYKEDEEKIRRWRNALTEVANIKGWHSNNRHESEFIGDIVKRISAKLCQTYPIDHDELVGINPSLVELHSEIEIGEDDIRIIGICGMGGIGKTTLARVVYDQMSPHFEGKSFLADVREVSEKCGLVSLQKQLLSQILFEESFNFFNVHEGKTIISHRLSHKRVLVVLDDVDNLQHLKCLAGRRDWFSLGSRIIVTTRDEHLL
;
A
#
# COMPACT_ATOMS: atom_id res chain seq x y z
N MET A 1 -6.81 -4.57 -51.33
CA MET A 1 -5.95 -4.79 -50.14
C MET A 1 -6.04 -3.54 -49.29
N SER A 2 -6.95 -3.53 -48.30
CA SER A 2 -7.08 -2.42 -47.35
C SER A 2 -6.32 -2.79 -46.07
N SER A 3 -5.26 -2.06 -45.77
CA SER A 3 -4.51 -2.17 -44.52
C SER A 3 -5.35 -1.64 -43.36
N LEU A 4 -5.55 -2.48 -42.35
CA LEU A 4 -6.14 -2.07 -41.07
C LEU A 4 -5.11 -1.22 -40.27
N PRO A 5 -5.55 -0.22 -39.50
CA PRO A 5 -4.66 0.58 -38.67
C PRO A 5 -4.22 -0.22 -37.44
N SER A 6 -2.91 -0.35 -37.26
CA SER A 6 -2.29 -0.88 -36.04
C SER A 6 -2.55 0.10 -34.90
N THR A 7 -3.41 -0.28 -33.96
CA THR A 7 -3.56 0.42 -32.68
C THR A 7 -2.38 -0.01 -31.80
N SER A 8 -1.44 0.90 -31.56
CA SER A 8 -0.39 0.66 -30.56
C SER A 8 -1.02 0.74 -29.16
N SER A 9 -1.33 -0.41 -28.55
CA SER A 9 -1.51 -0.47 -27.11
C SER A 9 -0.16 -0.18 -26.47
N SER A 10 -0.05 0.96 -25.78
CA SER A 10 1.08 1.20 -24.91
C SER A 10 0.89 0.34 -23.67
N ILE A 11 1.65 -0.75 -23.58
CA ILE A 11 1.78 -1.52 -22.34
C ILE A 11 2.19 -0.54 -21.23
N PRO A 12 1.49 -0.46 -20.09
CA PRO A 12 1.90 0.42 -19.00
C PRO A 12 3.32 0.03 -18.61
N ARG A 13 4.27 0.97 -18.67
CA ARG A 13 5.64 0.73 -18.20
C ARG A 13 5.54 0.26 -16.74
N HIS A 14 5.86 -1.00 -16.48
CA HIS A 14 5.89 -1.54 -15.14
C HIS A 14 6.86 -0.68 -14.31
N LYS A 15 6.32 0.02 -13.32
CA LYS A 15 7.11 0.79 -12.36
C LYS A 15 7.86 -0.21 -11.47
N GLU A 16 9.15 0.04 -11.22
CA GLU A 16 9.99 -0.81 -10.37
C GLU A 16 9.68 -0.59 -8.88
N TYR A 17 9.23 0.63 -8.55
CA TYR A 17 8.88 1.04 -7.20
C TYR A 17 7.46 1.61 -7.18
N ASP A 18 6.76 1.41 -6.08
CA ASP A 18 5.50 2.09 -5.80
C ASP A 18 5.75 3.53 -5.33
N VAL A 19 6.74 3.71 -4.45
CA VAL A 19 7.00 4.98 -3.76
C VAL A 19 8.48 5.34 -3.81
N PHE A 20 8.79 6.57 -4.18
CA PHE A 20 10.09 7.22 -3.93
C PHE A 20 10.00 8.13 -2.71
N LEU A 21 10.88 7.96 -1.72
CA LEU A 21 10.97 8.86 -0.56
C LEU A 21 12.03 9.94 -0.81
N SER A 22 11.59 11.20 -0.87
CA SER A 22 12.45 12.39 -0.90
C SER A 22 12.44 13.07 0.45
N PHE A 23 13.61 13.25 1.07
CA PHE A 23 13.73 13.78 2.43
C PHE A 23 15.13 14.32 2.70
N ARG A 24 15.28 15.16 3.73
CA ARG A 24 16.59 15.56 4.23
C ARG A 24 17.12 14.51 5.20
N GLY A 25 18.16 13.79 4.78
CA GLY A 25 18.79 12.73 5.58
C GLY A 25 19.18 13.16 7.00
N GLU A 26 19.81 14.33 7.13
CA GLU A 26 20.22 14.89 8.43
C GLU A 26 19.06 15.14 9.40
N ASP A 27 17.86 15.45 8.88
CA ASP A 27 16.72 15.82 9.72
C ASP A 27 15.90 14.60 10.13
N THR A 28 15.61 13.69 9.19
CA THR A 28 14.55 12.68 9.39
C THR A 28 14.94 11.22 9.15
N ARG A 29 16.17 10.92 8.71
CA ARG A 29 16.57 9.57 8.26
C ARG A 29 16.37 8.49 9.32
N TYR A 30 16.72 8.76 10.57
CA TYR A 30 16.70 7.79 11.68
C TYR A 30 15.50 7.96 12.63
N ASN A 31 14.50 8.76 12.23
CA ASN A 31 13.30 8.99 13.01
C ASN A 31 12.05 8.78 12.14
N PHE A 32 11.25 9.82 11.91
CA PHE A 32 10.04 9.84 11.09
C PHE A 32 10.18 9.09 9.76
N THR A 33 11.24 9.34 8.98
CA THR A 33 11.39 8.71 7.65
C THR A 33 11.73 7.21 7.76
N ASP A 34 12.42 6.79 8.83
CA ASP A 34 12.66 5.36 9.08
C ASP A 34 11.36 4.63 9.39
N HIS A 35 10.56 5.19 10.29
CA HIS A 35 9.26 4.63 10.66
C HIS A 35 8.27 4.63 9.49
N LEU A 36 8.26 5.69 8.68
CA LEU A 36 7.44 5.76 7.46
C LEU A 36 7.86 4.69 6.44
N TYR A 37 9.16 4.55 6.18
CA TYR A 37 9.69 3.53 5.27
C TYR A 37 9.33 2.12 5.72
N ASP A 38 9.52 1.83 7.00
CA ASP A 38 9.22 0.51 7.55
C ASP A 38 7.71 0.20 7.54
N ALA A 39 6.85 1.19 7.80
CA ALA A 39 5.40 1.03 7.73
C ALA A 39 4.89 0.82 6.29
N LEU A 40 5.49 1.49 5.30
CA LEU A 40 5.21 1.24 3.88
C LEU A 40 5.61 -0.19 3.50
N ARG A 41 6.81 -0.64 3.89
CA ARG A 41 7.33 -1.99 3.62
C ARG A 41 6.46 -3.07 4.27
N ARG A 42 6.07 -2.91 5.54
CA ARG A 42 5.17 -3.82 6.26
C ARG A 42 3.78 -3.91 5.61
N SER A 43 3.40 -2.89 4.85
CA SER A 43 2.13 -2.86 4.10
C SER A 43 2.26 -3.41 2.67
N GLY A 44 3.42 -3.97 2.32
CA GLY A 44 3.69 -4.56 1.01
C GLY A 44 3.96 -3.54 -0.10
N ILE A 45 4.24 -2.28 0.23
CA ILE A 45 4.51 -1.21 -0.74
C ILE A 45 6.02 -1.17 -1.04
N VAL A 46 6.40 -1.41 -2.29
CA VAL A 46 7.79 -1.41 -2.75
C VAL A 46 8.30 0.04 -2.77
N THR A 47 9.14 0.38 -1.80
CA THR A 47 9.57 1.76 -1.57
C THR A 47 11.07 1.93 -1.80
N PHE A 48 11.45 2.91 -2.62
CA PHE A 48 12.82 3.38 -2.75
C PHE A 48 13.12 4.42 -1.66
N ARG A 49 14.20 4.21 -0.91
CA ARG A 49 14.73 5.14 0.08
C ARG A 49 16.23 5.24 -0.12
N ASP A 50 16.72 6.46 -0.34
CA ASP A 50 18.14 6.73 -0.58
C ASP A 50 19.04 6.29 0.61
N ASP A 51 20.16 5.63 0.30
CA ASP A 51 21.14 5.08 1.27
C ASP A 51 22.35 6.03 1.40
N PRO A 52 22.76 6.44 2.61
CA PRO A 52 23.92 7.30 2.82
C PRO A 52 25.26 6.80 2.25
N LYS A 53 25.40 5.51 1.89
CA LYS A 53 26.59 5.03 1.16
C LYS A 53 26.76 5.67 -0.23
N LEU A 54 25.70 6.29 -0.73
CA LEU A 54 25.66 7.04 -1.97
C LEU A 54 26.19 8.49 -1.82
N GLU A 55 26.64 8.91 -0.64
CA GLU A 55 27.19 10.28 -0.44
C GLU A 55 28.70 10.37 -0.71
N ALA A 56 29.41 9.25 -0.97
CA ALA A 56 30.87 9.22 -1.12
C ALA A 56 31.32 8.84 -2.55
N GLY A 57 31.48 9.85 -3.42
CA GLY A 57 32.32 9.76 -4.63
C GLY A 57 31.63 9.34 -5.92
N GLU A 58 31.21 10.34 -6.70
CA GLU A 58 30.89 10.35 -8.15
C GLU A 58 29.70 9.49 -8.69
N GLU A 59 28.91 10.14 -9.57
CA GLU A 59 27.81 9.61 -10.41
C GLU A 59 26.58 8.93 -9.75
N ILE A 60 26.16 9.38 -8.56
CA ILE A 60 24.92 8.92 -7.89
C ILE A 60 23.62 9.46 -8.53
N ALA A 61 23.69 10.59 -9.23
CA ALA A 61 22.51 11.29 -9.76
C ALA A 61 21.66 10.47 -10.77
N PRO A 62 22.24 9.70 -11.71
CA PRO A 62 21.46 8.95 -12.70
C PRO A 62 20.57 7.87 -12.09
N GLU A 63 21.06 7.12 -11.10
CA GLU A 63 20.29 6.05 -10.46
C GLU A 63 19.12 6.61 -9.67
N LEU A 64 19.33 7.73 -8.98
CA LEU A 64 18.27 8.39 -8.23
C LEU A 64 17.17 8.95 -9.14
N PHE A 65 17.53 9.65 -10.21
CA PHE A 65 16.54 10.15 -11.18
C PHE A 65 15.81 9.01 -11.87
N LYS A 66 16.52 7.90 -12.14
CA LYS A 66 15.90 6.68 -12.67
C LYS A 66 14.91 6.10 -11.66
N ALA A 67 15.23 6.07 -10.36
CA ALA A 67 14.31 5.61 -9.32
C ALA A 67 13.05 6.49 -9.25
N ILE A 68 13.17 7.81 -9.37
CA ILE A 68 12.01 8.73 -9.46
C ILE A 68 11.16 8.35 -10.69
N GLN A 69 11.78 8.20 -11.86
CA GLN A 69 11.11 7.83 -13.12
C GLN A 69 10.45 6.45 -13.06
N GLN A 70 11.04 5.51 -12.33
CA GLN A 70 10.54 4.15 -12.14
C GLN A 70 9.60 4.01 -10.94
N SER A 71 9.27 5.10 -10.25
CA SER A 71 8.29 5.10 -9.16
C SER A 71 6.89 5.49 -9.64
N TRP A 72 5.84 4.96 -9.00
CA TRP A 72 4.47 5.40 -9.25
C TRP A 72 4.19 6.77 -8.61
N CYS A 73 4.71 7.02 -7.41
CA CYS A 73 4.64 8.32 -6.76
C CYS A 73 5.93 8.70 -6.02
N SER A 74 6.00 9.97 -5.64
CA SER A 74 6.96 10.47 -4.67
C SER A 74 6.26 11.00 -3.43
N VAL A 75 6.74 10.57 -2.27
CA VAL A 75 6.41 11.15 -0.97
C VAL A 75 7.57 12.05 -0.54
N ILE A 76 7.26 13.31 -0.31
CA ILE A 76 8.27 14.34 -0.03
C ILE A 76 8.11 14.79 1.41
N VAL A 77 9.11 14.54 2.24
CA VAL A 77 9.13 14.95 3.65
C VAL A 77 9.85 16.29 3.75
N PHE A 78 9.10 17.38 3.70
CA PHE A 78 9.63 18.72 3.96
C PHE A 78 9.89 18.87 5.45
N SER A 79 11.17 18.88 5.81
CA SER A 79 11.70 19.18 7.13
C SER A 79 12.38 20.55 7.15
N GLU A 80 12.80 20.99 8.34
CA GLU A 80 13.37 22.32 8.59
C GLU A 80 14.52 22.69 7.64
N ASN A 81 15.42 21.75 7.34
CA ASN A 81 16.61 22.00 6.52
C ASN A 81 16.51 21.44 5.09
N TYR A 82 15.34 20.96 4.67
CA TYR A 82 15.14 20.35 3.34
C TYR A 82 15.66 21.23 2.19
N VAL A 83 15.27 22.51 2.21
CA VAL A 83 15.62 23.48 1.15
C VAL A 83 17.08 23.92 1.15
N PHE A 84 17.85 23.62 2.20
CA PHE A 84 19.30 23.89 2.21
C PHE A 84 20.11 22.84 1.44
N SER A 85 19.51 21.67 1.14
CA SER A 85 20.13 20.64 0.34
C SER A 85 19.87 20.87 -1.15
N GLY A 86 20.91 21.20 -1.91
CA GLY A 86 20.82 21.30 -3.36
C GLY A 86 20.38 19.97 -4.01
N TRP A 87 20.71 18.84 -3.37
CA TRP A 87 20.28 17.51 -3.81
C TRP A 87 18.77 17.32 -3.67
N CYS A 88 18.20 17.65 -2.51
CA CYS A 88 16.76 17.58 -2.27
C CYS A 88 15.98 18.50 -3.23
N LEU A 89 16.57 19.62 -3.64
CA LEU A 89 15.99 20.53 -4.64
C LEU A 89 16.10 20.00 -6.08
N GLU A 90 17.17 19.26 -6.42
CA GLU A 90 17.27 18.55 -7.70
C GLU A 90 16.23 17.42 -7.81
N GLU A 91 16.09 16.61 -6.76
CA GLU A 91 15.03 15.60 -6.66
C GLU A 91 13.66 16.23 -6.87
N LEU A 92 13.38 17.33 -6.16
CA LEU A 92 12.11 18.02 -6.23
C LEU A 92 11.80 18.52 -7.65
N ALA A 93 12.80 19.06 -8.34
CA ALA A 93 12.66 19.50 -9.72
C ALA A 93 12.39 18.34 -10.69
N GLU A 94 13.08 17.20 -10.54
CA GLU A 94 12.79 16.02 -11.36
C GLU A 94 11.40 15.44 -11.05
N ILE A 95 10.98 15.41 -9.78
CA ILE A 95 9.65 14.94 -9.39
C ILE A 95 8.55 15.78 -10.06
N VAL A 96 8.70 17.11 -10.06
CA VAL A 96 7.74 18.02 -10.74
C VAL A 96 7.70 17.75 -12.23
N LYS A 97 8.86 17.60 -12.87
CA LYS A 97 8.94 17.23 -14.28
C LYS A 97 8.22 15.91 -14.56
N GLN A 98 8.46 14.86 -13.76
CA GLN A 98 7.78 13.56 -13.91
C GLN A 98 6.27 13.65 -13.67
N LYS A 99 5.82 14.53 -12.77
CA LYS A 99 4.40 14.78 -12.52
C LYS A 99 3.71 15.38 -13.75
N GLU A 100 4.36 16.33 -14.42
CA GLU A 100 3.83 16.99 -15.61
C GLU A 100 3.86 16.08 -16.84
N GLU A 101 4.98 15.38 -17.06
CA GLU A 101 5.21 14.60 -18.29
C GLU A 101 4.59 13.19 -18.24
N ASN A 102 4.61 12.54 -17.07
CA ASN A 102 4.33 11.10 -16.95
C ASN A 102 3.22 10.78 -15.93
N GLY A 103 2.47 11.79 -15.46
CA GLY A 103 1.35 11.62 -14.53
C GLY A 103 1.76 11.14 -13.13
N HIS A 104 3.04 11.27 -12.79
CA HIS A 104 3.63 10.88 -11.50
C HIS A 104 2.88 11.52 -10.34
N LYS A 105 2.52 10.73 -9.32
CA LYS A 105 1.77 11.25 -8.17
C LYS A 105 2.72 11.87 -7.15
N VAL A 106 2.32 12.98 -6.53
CA VAL A 106 3.14 13.72 -5.57
C VAL A 106 2.39 13.93 -4.27
N PHE A 107 3.06 13.61 -3.16
CA PHE A 107 2.49 13.52 -1.83
C PHE A 107 3.38 14.27 -0.82
N PRO A 108 3.15 15.58 -0.60
CA PRO A 108 3.95 16.33 0.35
C PRO A 108 3.53 16.07 1.80
N ILE A 109 4.52 15.90 2.67
CA ILE A 109 4.41 15.85 4.13
C ILE A 109 5.17 17.06 4.67
N PHE A 110 4.46 17.92 5.40
CA PHE A 110 5.02 19.07 6.08
C PHE A 110 5.35 18.68 7.52
N TYR A 111 6.61 18.31 7.76
CA TYR A 111 7.10 17.79 9.02
C TYR A 111 7.82 18.90 9.81
N GLY A 112 7.09 19.52 10.75
CA GLY A 112 7.62 20.63 11.55
C GLY A 112 7.84 21.93 10.76
N VAL A 113 7.22 22.08 9.59
CA VAL A 113 7.33 23.25 8.72
C VAL A 113 5.95 23.76 8.31
N ASP A 114 5.81 25.08 8.13
CA ASP A 114 4.61 25.68 7.57
C ASP A 114 4.69 25.69 6.02
N PRO A 115 3.77 25.04 5.29
CA PRO A 115 3.72 25.14 3.84
C PRO A 115 3.60 26.57 3.31
N SER A 116 3.07 27.53 4.08
CA SER A 116 3.06 28.95 3.71
C SER A 116 4.48 29.49 3.47
N ASP A 117 5.44 29.07 4.29
CA ASP A 117 6.83 29.54 4.18
C ASP A 117 7.52 28.95 2.97
N LEU A 118 7.23 27.68 2.65
CA LEU A 118 7.68 27.01 1.42
C LEU A 118 7.06 27.65 0.17
N ARG A 119 5.74 27.89 0.17
CA ARG A 119 5.00 28.48 -0.97
C ARG A 119 5.43 29.90 -1.26
N LYS A 120 5.56 30.72 -0.21
CA LYS A 120 5.90 32.15 -0.33
C LYS A 120 7.41 32.38 -0.33
N GLN A 121 8.19 31.33 -0.12
CA GLN A 121 9.65 31.34 -0.06
C GLN A 121 10.19 32.38 0.93
N LYS A 122 9.66 32.36 2.15
CA LYS A 122 9.99 33.31 3.22
C LYS A 122 10.83 32.65 4.31
N GLU A 123 11.32 33.48 5.24
CA GLU A 123 12.06 33.04 6.42
C GLU A 123 13.28 32.18 6.07
N LYS A 124 13.35 30.93 6.57
CA LYS A 124 14.45 30.01 6.30
C LYS A 124 14.59 29.65 4.84
N VAL A 125 13.50 29.66 4.08
CA VAL A 125 13.51 29.35 2.64
C VAL A 125 14.23 30.46 1.87
N GLU A 126 13.98 31.72 2.22
CA GLU A 126 14.67 32.87 1.64
C GLU A 126 16.18 32.79 1.90
N ALA A 127 16.56 32.52 3.15
CA ALA A 127 17.96 32.35 3.55
C ALA A 127 18.64 31.16 2.84
N ALA A 128 17.92 30.06 2.60
CA ALA A 128 18.44 28.91 1.87
C ALA A 128 18.71 29.24 0.40
N PHE A 129 17.77 29.90 -0.28
CA PHE A 129 17.98 30.28 -1.68
C PHE A 129 19.06 31.34 -1.86
N ALA A 130 19.21 32.29 -0.94
CA ALA A 130 20.34 33.24 -0.99
C ALA A 130 21.70 32.53 -0.99
N LYS A 131 21.85 31.46 -0.17
CA LYS A 131 23.06 30.63 -0.17
C LYS A 131 23.26 29.87 -1.49
N HIS A 132 22.18 29.34 -2.07
CA HIS A 132 22.24 28.64 -3.35
C HIS A 132 22.58 29.59 -4.51
N GLU A 133 22.01 30.78 -4.52
CA GLU A 133 22.34 31.84 -5.49
C GLU A 133 23.82 32.24 -5.39
N GLU A 134 24.36 32.33 -4.18
CA GLU A 134 25.79 32.58 -4.00
C GLU A 134 26.67 31.40 -4.48
N ARG A 135 26.22 30.17 -4.29
CA ARG A 135 26.95 28.95 -4.70
C ARG A 135 26.89 28.70 -6.20
N TYR A 136 25.77 29.03 -6.84
CA TYR A 136 25.46 28.74 -8.25
C TYR A 136 25.22 30.03 -9.05
N LYS A 137 26.06 31.05 -8.83
CA LYS A 137 25.92 32.40 -9.44
C LYS A 137 25.77 32.39 -10.97
N GLU A 138 26.31 31.39 -11.64
CA GLU A 138 26.29 31.28 -13.11
C GLU A 138 25.10 30.47 -13.65
N ASP A 139 24.27 29.88 -12.77
CA ASP A 139 23.16 28.99 -13.13
C ASP A 139 21.83 29.50 -12.54
N GLU A 140 21.44 30.70 -12.95
CA GLU A 140 20.16 31.32 -12.55
C GLU A 140 18.95 30.46 -12.94
N GLU A 141 19.05 29.72 -14.06
CA GLU A 141 18.00 28.83 -14.54
C GLU A 141 17.76 27.65 -13.58
N LYS A 142 18.81 27.07 -13.02
CA LYS A 142 18.69 26.05 -11.97
C LYS A 142 18.01 26.58 -10.71
N ILE A 143 18.39 27.77 -10.25
CA ILE A 143 17.72 28.40 -9.09
C ILE A 143 16.24 28.64 -9.38
N ARG A 144 15.92 29.17 -10.57
CA ARG A 144 14.55 29.40 -11.01
C ARG A 144 13.74 28.10 -11.04
N ARG A 145 14.31 27.02 -11.58
CA ARG A 145 13.70 25.68 -11.61
C ARG A 145 13.41 25.17 -10.20
N TRP A 146 14.35 25.27 -9.27
CA TRP A 146 14.16 24.86 -7.88
C TRP A 146 13.08 25.67 -7.16
N ARG A 147 13.08 27.00 -7.33
CA ARG A 147 12.04 27.88 -6.76
C ARG A 147 10.66 27.52 -7.29
N ASN A 148 10.52 27.27 -8.59
CA ASN A 148 9.25 26.89 -9.20
C ASN A 148 8.76 25.53 -8.68
N ALA A 149 9.64 24.53 -8.64
CA ALA A 149 9.30 23.20 -8.16
C ALA A 149 8.85 23.22 -6.68
N LEU A 150 9.54 24.00 -5.84
CA LEU A 150 9.16 24.17 -4.44
C LEU A 150 7.77 24.80 -4.29
N THR A 151 7.51 25.90 -5.00
CA THR A 151 6.20 26.57 -4.97
C THR A 151 5.10 25.63 -5.42
N GLU A 152 5.32 24.89 -6.50
CA GLU A 152 4.32 23.98 -7.06
C GLU A 152 3.97 22.85 -6.09
N VAL A 153 4.96 22.14 -5.57
CA VAL A 153 4.73 21.02 -4.65
C VAL A 153 4.15 21.52 -3.33
N ALA A 154 4.63 22.65 -2.82
CA ALA A 154 4.10 23.22 -1.59
C ALA A 154 2.62 23.60 -1.73
N ASN A 155 2.14 23.95 -2.93
CA ASN A 155 0.73 24.22 -3.21
C ASN A 155 -0.17 22.97 -3.25
N ILE A 156 0.40 21.76 -3.35
CA ILE A 156 -0.36 20.52 -3.29
C ILE A 156 -0.89 20.32 -1.85
N LYS A 157 -2.13 19.81 -1.73
CA LYS A 157 -2.70 19.43 -0.44
C LYS A 157 -1.89 18.26 0.15
N GLY A 158 -1.13 18.54 1.20
CA GLY A 158 -0.29 17.56 1.89
C GLY A 158 -0.82 17.16 3.27
N TRP A 159 0.01 16.44 3.99
CA TRP A 159 -0.17 16.10 5.40
C TRP A 159 0.68 17.02 6.28
N HIS A 160 0.21 17.29 7.49
CA HIS A 160 0.90 18.14 8.45
C HIS A 160 1.12 17.33 9.72
N SER A 161 2.35 17.29 10.23
CA SER A 161 2.69 16.52 11.43
C SER A 161 2.17 17.13 12.74
N ASN A 162 1.60 18.35 12.70
CA ASN A 162 1.30 19.14 13.88
C ASN A 162 0.30 18.44 14.82
N ASN A 163 0.72 18.27 16.08
CA ASN A 163 -0.10 17.90 17.23
C ASN A 163 -0.79 16.51 17.17
N ARG A 164 -0.15 15.53 16.52
CA ARG A 164 -0.64 14.14 16.46
C ARG A 164 0.44 13.14 16.88
N HIS A 165 0.02 11.95 17.32
CA HIS A 165 0.94 10.84 17.51
C HIS A 165 1.52 10.40 16.16
N GLU A 166 2.85 10.29 16.09
CA GLU A 166 3.57 9.99 14.85
C GLU A 166 3.14 8.65 14.23
N SER A 167 2.87 7.64 15.07
CA SER A 167 2.40 6.33 14.64
C SER A 167 1.05 6.39 13.92
N GLU A 168 0.08 7.12 14.47
CA GLU A 168 -1.23 7.34 13.83
C GLU A 168 -1.06 8.12 12.52
N PHE A 169 -0.21 9.14 12.54
CA PHE A 169 0.06 9.97 11.38
C PHE A 169 0.67 9.18 10.22
N ILE A 170 1.65 8.31 10.50
CA ILE A 170 2.24 7.38 9.53
C ILE A 170 1.18 6.39 9.04
N GLY A 171 0.37 5.81 9.93
CA GLY A 171 -0.71 4.89 9.57
C GLY A 171 -1.68 5.49 8.55
N ASP A 172 -2.10 6.75 8.74
CA ASP A 172 -2.96 7.47 7.81
C ASP A 172 -2.31 7.69 6.43
N ILE A 173 -1.01 8.01 6.41
CA ILE A 173 -0.25 8.19 5.17
C ILE A 173 -0.20 6.88 4.39
N VAL A 174 0.21 5.79 5.04
CA VAL A 174 0.33 4.46 4.42
C VAL A 174 -1.02 3.97 3.90
N LYS A 175 -2.09 4.09 4.71
CA LYS A 175 -3.46 3.72 4.31
C LYS A 175 -3.90 4.46 3.04
N ARG A 176 -3.61 5.75 2.95
CA ARG A 176 -4.03 6.58 1.82
C ARG A 176 -3.20 6.35 0.57
N ILE A 177 -1.91 6.06 0.70
CA ILE A 177 -1.04 5.67 -0.43
C ILE A 177 -1.49 4.30 -0.96
N SER A 178 -1.67 3.32 -0.08
CA SER A 178 -2.15 1.97 -0.43
C SER A 178 -3.45 2.03 -1.21
N ALA A 179 -4.48 2.74 -0.72
CA ALA A 179 -5.75 2.88 -1.41
C ALA A 179 -5.63 3.47 -2.82
N LYS A 180 -4.70 4.41 -3.04
CA LYS A 180 -4.48 5.01 -4.37
C LYS A 180 -3.69 4.11 -5.32
N LEU A 181 -2.74 3.32 -4.82
CA LEU A 181 -2.04 2.32 -5.61
C LEU A 181 -3.04 1.30 -6.17
N CYS A 182 -3.95 0.81 -5.33
CA CYS A 182 -4.98 -0.17 -5.73
C CYS A 182 -5.94 0.35 -6.80
N GLN A 183 -6.27 1.64 -6.78
CA GLN A 183 -7.06 2.27 -7.84
C GLN A 183 -6.31 2.39 -9.17
N THR A 184 -4.97 2.37 -9.13
CA THR A 184 -4.12 2.63 -10.31
C THR A 184 -3.71 1.34 -11.04
N TYR A 185 -3.51 0.25 -10.31
CA TYR A 185 -3.21 -1.05 -10.91
C TYR A 185 -4.51 -1.84 -11.11
N PRO A 186 -5.14 -1.83 -12.31
CA PRO A 186 -6.15 -2.82 -12.62
C PRO A 186 -5.48 -4.18 -12.54
N ILE A 187 -6.07 -5.10 -11.80
CA ILE A 187 -5.55 -6.45 -11.72
C ILE A 187 -5.86 -7.11 -13.05
N ASP A 188 -4.79 -7.32 -13.80
CA ASP A 188 -4.82 -7.95 -15.10
C ASP A 188 -5.18 -9.43 -14.91
N HIS A 189 -6.41 -9.79 -15.27
CA HIS A 189 -6.82 -11.18 -15.37
C HIS A 189 -6.86 -11.57 -16.83
N ASP A 190 -5.67 -11.75 -17.39
CA ASP A 190 -5.49 -11.95 -18.82
C ASP A 190 -6.01 -13.30 -19.35
N GLU A 191 -6.65 -14.16 -18.53
CA GLU A 191 -7.03 -15.52 -18.97
C GLU A 191 -8.38 -16.08 -18.47
N LEU A 192 -9.22 -15.33 -17.77
CA LEU A 192 -10.45 -15.90 -17.19
C LEU A 192 -11.71 -15.50 -17.97
N VAL A 193 -12.02 -16.25 -19.03
CA VAL A 193 -13.27 -16.10 -19.80
C VAL A 193 -14.46 -16.63 -19.00
N GLY A 194 -15.48 -15.79 -18.79
CA GLY A 194 -16.79 -16.21 -18.27
C GLY A 194 -17.04 -15.98 -16.77
N ILE A 195 -16.08 -15.46 -16.01
CA ILE A 195 -16.26 -15.17 -14.57
C ILE A 195 -16.81 -13.77 -14.25
N ASN A 196 -16.81 -12.85 -15.24
CA ASN A 196 -17.17 -11.44 -15.02
C ASN A 196 -18.55 -11.21 -14.37
N PRO A 197 -19.64 -11.91 -14.72
CA PRO A 197 -20.93 -11.71 -14.06
C PRO A 197 -20.90 -12.08 -12.57
N SER A 198 -20.31 -13.23 -12.22
CA SER A 198 -20.18 -13.69 -10.84
C SER A 198 -19.18 -12.85 -10.03
N LEU A 199 -18.18 -12.26 -10.68
CA LEU A 199 -17.29 -11.29 -10.06
C LEU A 199 -18.02 -10.01 -9.68
N VAL A 200 -18.83 -9.45 -10.60
CA VAL A 200 -19.61 -8.25 -10.33
C VAL A 200 -20.58 -8.48 -9.16
N GLU A 201 -21.25 -9.63 -9.15
CA GLU A 201 -22.14 -10.02 -8.04
C GLU A 201 -21.36 -10.14 -6.72
N LEU A 202 -20.25 -10.86 -6.70
CA LEU A 202 -19.44 -11.03 -5.49
C LEU A 202 -18.83 -9.70 -5.00
N HIS A 203 -18.47 -8.78 -5.90
CA HIS A 203 -18.07 -7.42 -5.52
C HIS A 203 -19.19 -6.64 -4.86
N SER A 204 -20.40 -6.75 -5.38
CA SER A 204 -21.58 -6.12 -4.79
C SER A 204 -21.89 -6.68 -3.41
N GLU A 205 -21.77 -7.99 -3.21
CA GLU A 205 -21.99 -8.63 -1.91
C GLU A 205 -20.90 -8.24 -0.89
N ILE A 206 -19.66 -8.08 -1.36
CA ILE A 206 -18.56 -7.63 -0.51
C ILE A 206 -18.73 -6.17 -0.09
N GLU A 207 -19.10 -5.27 -1.00
CA GLU A 207 -19.35 -3.84 -0.70
C GLU A 207 -18.30 -3.21 0.22
N ILE A 208 -17.14 -2.87 -0.36
CA ILE A 208 -16.06 -2.22 0.40
C ILE A 208 -16.51 -0.81 0.81
N GLY A 209 -16.43 -0.53 2.12
CA GLY A 209 -16.68 0.80 2.67
C GLY A 209 -17.79 0.83 3.72
N GLU A 210 -18.62 -0.21 3.79
CA GLU A 210 -19.62 -0.37 4.85
C GLU A 210 -18.99 -0.87 6.16
N ASP A 211 -19.35 -0.24 7.28
CA ASP A 211 -18.86 -0.57 8.62
C ASP A 211 -19.64 -1.74 9.25
N ASP A 212 -19.91 -2.79 8.48
CA ASP A 212 -20.59 -4.02 8.89
C ASP A 212 -19.66 -5.25 8.79
N ILE A 213 -20.14 -6.44 9.20
CA ILE A 213 -19.39 -7.70 9.12
C ILE A 213 -20.15 -8.65 8.22
N ARG A 214 -19.53 -9.05 7.10
CA ARG A 214 -20.14 -9.96 6.12
C ARG A 214 -19.42 -11.29 6.04
N ILE A 215 -20.20 -12.36 6.04
CA ILE A 215 -19.76 -13.72 5.74
C ILE A 215 -20.51 -14.15 4.49
N ILE A 216 -19.78 -14.44 3.42
CA ILE A 216 -20.31 -14.67 2.08
C ILE A 216 -19.96 -16.09 1.67
N GLY A 217 -20.97 -16.86 1.29
CA GLY A 217 -20.81 -18.24 0.84
C GLY A 217 -20.82 -18.36 -0.67
N ILE A 218 -19.85 -19.07 -1.24
CA ILE A 218 -19.81 -19.48 -2.64
C ILE A 218 -20.02 -20.98 -2.68
N CYS A 219 -21.22 -21.42 -3.09
CA CYS A 219 -21.57 -22.84 -3.21
C CYS A 219 -21.63 -23.29 -4.67
N GLY A 220 -21.36 -24.58 -4.90
CA GLY A 220 -21.53 -25.19 -6.22
C GLY A 220 -20.73 -26.47 -6.37
N MET A 221 -20.95 -27.16 -7.49
CA MET A 221 -20.26 -28.42 -7.78
C MET A 221 -18.73 -28.24 -7.93
N GLY A 222 -17.99 -29.35 -7.83
CA GLY A 222 -16.55 -29.35 -8.10
C GLY A 222 -16.25 -28.94 -9.55
N GLY A 223 -15.16 -28.22 -9.78
CA GLY A 223 -14.72 -27.80 -11.12
C GLY A 223 -15.40 -26.57 -11.71
N ILE A 224 -16.42 -25.99 -11.04
CA ILE A 224 -17.13 -24.79 -11.53
C ILE A 224 -16.36 -23.47 -11.34
N GLY A 225 -15.16 -23.51 -10.75
CA GLY A 225 -14.29 -22.34 -10.59
C GLY A 225 -14.49 -21.51 -9.31
N LYS A 226 -15.14 -22.03 -8.26
CA LYS A 226 -15.34 -21.30 -6.97
C LYS A 226 -14.03 -20.80 -6.36
N THR A 227 -13.04 -21.68 -6.24
CA THR A 227 -11.71 -21.35 -5.72
C THR A 227 -11.05 -20.26 -6.55
N THR A 228 -11.18 -20.34 -7.88
CA THR A 228 -10.68 -19.33 -8.81
C THR A 228 -11.36 -17.98 -8.59
N LEU A 229 -12.70 -17.96 -8.48
CA LEU A 229 -13.48 -16.76 -8.22
C LEU A 229 -13.08 -16.11 -6.88
N ALA A 230 -13.02 -16.91 -5.81
CA ALA A 230 -12.61 -16.43 -4.49
C ALA A 230 -11.18 -15.89 -4.48
N ARG A 231 -10.27 -16.51 -5.23
CA ARG A 231 -8.87 -16.08 -5.36
C ARG A 231 -8.76 -14.74 -6.09
N VAL A 232 -9.43 -14.61 -7.23
CA VAL A 232 -9.48 -13.35 -7.99
C VAL A 232 -9.96 -12.20 -7.09
N VAL A 233 -11.08 -12.41 -6.39
CA VAL A 233 -11.63 -11.39 -5.50
C VAL A 233 -10.73 -11.12 -4.30
N TYR A 234 -10.10 -12.16 -3.74
CA TYR A 234 -9.13 -11.97 -2.67
C TYR A 234 -7.97 -11.09 -3.11
N ASP A 235 -7.36 -11.39 -4.26
CA ASP A 235 -6.23 -10.62 -4.77
C ASP A 235 -6.63 -9.16 -5.03
N GLN A 236 -7.84 -8.93 -5.54
CA GLN A 236 -8.41 -7.59 -5.76
C GLN A 236 -8.70 -6.81 -4.49
N MET A 237 -9.25 -7.48 -3.49
CA MET A 237 -9.80 -6.78 -2.33
C MET A 237 -8.84 -6.74 -1.15
N SER A 238 -7.88 -7.67 -1.08
CA SER A 238 -6.95 -7.78 0.04
C SER A 238 -6.21 -6.49 0.43
N PRO A 239 -5.84 -5.58 -0.49
CA PRO A 239 -5.19 -4.33 -0.11
C PRO A 239 -6.07 -3.36 0.71
N HIS A 240 -7.39 -3.53 0.68
CA HIS A 240 -8.34 -2.68 1.42
C HIS A 240 -8.48 -3.08 2.90
N PHE A 241 -7.88 -4.20 3.31
CA PHE A 241 -8.00 -4.76 4.65
C PHE A 241 -6.66 -4.67 5.38
N GLU A 242 -6.73 -4.47 6.70
CA GLU A 242 -5.56 -4.37 7.57
C GLU A 242 -4.88 -5.73 7.77
N GLY A 243 -5.65 -6.81 7.60
CA GLY A 243 -5.17 -8.17 7.66
C GLY A 243 -5.86 -9.05 6.63
N LYS A 244 -5.14 -10.02 6.10
CA LYS A 244 -5.61 -10.85 4.99
C LYS A 244 -5.14 -12.28 5.14
N SER A 245 -6.01 -13.23 4.83
CA SER A 245 -5.66 -14.65 4.82
C SER A 245 -6.44 -15.40 3.77
N PHE A 246 -5.73 -16.25 3.02
CA PHE A 246 -6.34 -17.23 2.13
C PHE A 246 -5.92 -18.61 2.64
N LEU A 247 -6.88 -19.33 3.23
CA LEU A 247 -6.69 -20.73 3.62
C LEU A 247 -7.18 -21.61 2.47
N ALA A 248 -6.24 -22.05 1.64
CA ALA A 248 -6.51 -22.99 0.56
C ALA A 248 -6.79 -24.39 1.10
N ASP A 249 -7.69 -25.11 0.41
CA ASP A 249 -7.92 -26.55 0.62
C ASP A 249 -8.17 -26.93 2.10
N VAL A 250 -9.03 -26.19 2.79
CA VAL A 250 -9.30 -26.32 4.24
C VAL A 250 -9.61 -27.76 4.62
N ARG A 251 -10.45 -28.46 3.84
CA ARG A 251 -10.72 -29.88 4.01
C ARG A 251 -9.45 -30.72 4.04
N GLU A 252 -8.66 -30.68 2.97
CA GLU A 252 -7.46 -31.50 2.84
C GLU A 252 -6.41 -31.19 3.91
N VAL A 253 -6.19 -29.91 4.20
CA VAL A 253 -5.21 -29.48 5.21
C VAL A 253 -5.67 -29.88 6.61
N SER A 254 -6.97 -29.80 6.91
CA SER A 254 -7.50 -30.22 8.21
C SER A 254 -7.30 -31.71 8.47
N GLU A 255 -7.47 -32.55 7.45
CA GLU A 255 -7.29 -34.01 7.54
C GLU A 255 -5.82 -34.38 7.74
N LYS A 256 -4.91 -33.70 7.04
CA LYS A 256 -3.47 -33.99 7.06
C LYS A 256 -2.75 -33.39 8.27
N CYS A 257 -3.05 -32.13 8.59
CA CYS A 257 -2.28 -31.31 9.53
C CYS A 257 -3.08 -30.90 10.77
N GLY A 258 -4.40 -31.13 10.77
CA GLY A 258 -5.28 -30.76 11.87
C GLY A 258 -5.71 -29.29 11.88
N LEU A 259 -6.81 -29.01 12.56
CA LEU A 259 -7.40 -27.66 12.67
C LEU A 259 -6.49 -26.64 13.37
N VAL A 260 -5.65 -27.10 14.31
CA VAL A 260 -4.67 -26.22 14.98
C VAL A 260 -3.70 -25.61 13.96
N SER A 261 -3.29 -26.38 12.95
CA SER A 261 -2.41 -25.88 11.88
C SER A 261 -3.07 -24.76 11.09
N LEU A 262 -4.34 -24.93 10.71
CA LEU A 262 -5.13 -23.92 9.99
C LEU A 262 -5.33 -22.65 10.80
N GLN A 263 -5.60 -22.77 12.11
CA GLN A 263 -5.73 -21.62 13.01
C GLN A 263 -4.43 -20.83 13.12
N LYS A 264 -3.27 -21.52 13.21
CA LYS A 264 -1.96 -20.87 13.23
C LYS A 264 -1.67 -20.17 11.90
N GLN A 265 -1.96 -20.83 10.79
CA GLN A 265 -1.80 -20.24 9.46
C GLN A 265 -2.63 -18.96 9.30
N LEU A 266 -3.92 -19.01 9.67
CA LEU A 266 -4.82 -17.85 9.66
C LEU A 266 -4.23 -16.66 10.42
N LEU A 267 -3.83 -16.91 11.67
CA LEU A 267 -3.26 -15.89 12.53
C LEU A 267 -1.93 -15.34 11.97
N SER A 268 -1.03 -16.20 11.50
CA SER A 268 0.28 -15.78 10.97
C SER A 268 0.19 -14.95 9.68
N GLN A 269 -0.82 -15.20 8.84
CA GLN A 269 -1.03 -14.42 7.62
C GLN A 269 -1.61 -13.03 7.92
N ILE A 270 -2.43 -12.91 8.98
CA ILE A 270 -3.10 -11.66 9.37
C ILE A 270 -2.22 -10.80 10.30
N LEU A 271 -1.51 -11.43 11.22
CA LEU A 271 -0.73 -10.83 12.29
C LEU A 271 0.74 -11.13 12.02
N PHE A 272 1.33 -10.35 11.11
CA PHE A 272 2.76 -10.44 10.77
C PHE A 272 3.62 -10.40 12.04
N GLU A 273 4.68 -11.23 12.05
CA GLU A 273 5.74 -11.26 13.08
C GLU A 273 5.38 -11.89 14.44
N GLU A 274 4.20 -12.52 14.58
CA GLU A 274 3.83 -13.22 15.81
C GLU A 274 3.96 -14.75 15.67
N SER A 275 4.73 -15.37 16.59
CA SER A 275 4.74 -16.83 16.73
C SER A 275 3.59 -17.27 17.65
N PHE A 276 2.64 -18.03 17.11
CA PHE A 276 1.49 -18.50 17.87
C PHE A 276 1.74 -19.89 18.48
N ASN A 277 2.04 -19.89 19.78
CA ASN A 277 2.27 -21.12 20.55
C ASN A 277 1.02 -21.52 21.33
N PHE A 278 0.09 -22.18 20.63
CA PHE A 278 -1.03 -22.90 21.24
C PHE A 278 -1.08 -24.34 20.71
N PHE A 279 -1.70 -25.23 21.49
CA PHE A 279 -1.62 -26.69 21.24
C PHE A 279 -2.98 -27.35 21.00
N ASN A 280 -4.08 -26.62 21.18
CA ASN A 280 -5.42 -27.14 20.94
C ASN A 280 -6.32 -26.12 20.24
N VAL A 281 -7.40 -26.65 19.66
CA VAL A 281 -8.35 -25.88 18.87
C VAL A 281 -9.06 -24.80 19.69
N HIS A 282 -9.33 -25.06 20.97
CA HIS A 282 -10.06 -24.14 21.84
C HIS A 282 -9.24 -22.87 22.15
N GLU A 283 -7.96 -23.03 22.46
CA GLU A 283 -7.02 -21.92 22.60
C GLU A 283 -6.93 -21.11 21.30
N GLY A 284 -6.78 -21.79 20.16
CA GLY A 284 -6.75 -21.14 18.86
C GLY A 284 -8.01 -20.32 18.57
N LYS A 285 -9.20 -20.85 18.87
CA LYS A 285 -10.48 -20.12 18.75
C LYS A 285 -10.51 -18.86 19.61
N THR A 286 -10.03 -18.98 20.85
CA THR A 286 -9.99 -17.86 21.80
C THR A 286 -9.08 -16.75 21.26
N ILE A 287 -7.89 -17.10 20.79
CA ILE A 287 -6.93 -16.15 20.21
C ILE A 287 -7.49 -15.51 18.94
N ILE A 288 -8.03 -16.30 18.01
CA ILE A 288 -8.65 -15.79 16.78
C ILE A 288 -9.75 -14.78 17.13
N SER A 289 -10.71 -15.17 17.98
CA SER A 289 -11.83 -14.31 18.35
C SER A 289 -11.37 -13.01 18.99
N HIS A 290 -10.38 -13.06 19.87
CA HIS A 290 -9.88 -11.88 20.55
C HIS A 290 -9.11 -10.96 19.59
N ARG A 291 -8.16 -11.51 18.84
CA ARG A 291 -7.24 -10.71 18.01
C ARG A 291 -7.93 -10.15 16.77
N LEU A 292 -8.78 -10.93 16.11
CA LEU A 292 -9.46 -10.50 14.89
C LEU A 292 -10.63 -9.55 15.17
N SER A 293 -11.15 -9.49 16.42
CA SER A 293 -12.19 -8.53 16.80
C SER A 293 -11.72 -7.07 16.79
N HIS A 294 -10.40 -6.85 16.70
CA HIS A 294 -9.77 -5.53 16.71
C HIS A 294 -9.11 -5.15 15.37
N LYS A 295 -9.26 -5.98 14.33
CA LYS A 295 -8.56 -5.78 13.06
C LYS A 295 -9.51 -5.98 11.89
N ARG A 296 -9.48 -5.07 10.92
CA ARG A 296 -10.36 -5.17 9.75
C ARG A 296 -9.77 -6.16 8.75
N VAL A 297 -10.40 -7.32 8.59
CA VAL A 297 -9.80 -8.45 7.86
C VAL A 297 -10.58 -8.92 6.65
N LEU A 298 -9.86 -9.41 5.64
CA LEU A 298 -10.38 -10.23 4.55
C LEU A 298 -9.89 -11.67 4.71
N VAL A 299 -10.80 -12.61 4.93
CA VAL A 299 -10.46 -14.02 5.11
C VAL A 299 -11.18 -14.87 4.06
N VAL A 300 -10.44 -15.72 3.35
CA VAL A 300 -11.02 -16.76 2.49
C VAL A 300 -10.77 -18.12 3.10
N LEU A 301 -11.85 -18.89 3.28
CA LEU A 301 -11.85 -20.29 3.69
C LEU A 301 -12.27 -21.14 2.48
N ASP A 302 -11.30 -21.75 1.80
CA ASP A 302 -11.53 -22.47 0.55
C ASP A 302 -11.73 -23.98 0.79
N ASP A 303 -12.65 -24.60 0.05
CA ASP A 303 -13.02 -26.03 0.12
C ASP A 303 -13.43 -26.47 1.55
N VAL A 304 -14.34 -25.72 2.19
CA VAL A 304 -14.94 -26.10 3.47
C VAL A 304 -16.03 -27.15 3.24
N ASP A 305 -15.97 -28.28 3.95
CA ASP A 305 -16.89 -29.42 3.76
C ASP A 305 -17.63 -29.86 5.03
N ASN A 306 -17.38 -29.22 6.17
CA ASN A 306 -18.10 -29.51 7.40
C ASN A 306 -18.17 -28.31 8.37
N LEU A 307 -19.13 -28.38 9.29
CA LEU A 307 -19.42 -27.32 10.25
C LEU A 307 -18.29 -27.08 11.27
N GLN A 308 -17.43 -28.07 11.53
CA GLN A 308 -16.31 -27.89 12.47
C GLN A 308 -15.27 -26.92 11.92
N HIS A 309 -15.03 -26.91 10.60
CA HIS A 309 -14.13 -25.95 9.97
C HIS A 309 -14.58 -24.51 10.24
N LEU A 310 -15.86 -24.22 10.00
CA LEU A 310 -16.45 -22.90 10.28
C LEU A 310 -16.41 -22.57 11.77
N LYS A 311 -16.83 -23.49 12.64
CA LYS A 311 -16.81 -23.30 14.10
C LYS A 311 -15.42 -23.02 14.67
N CYS A 312 -14.35 -23.42 13.99
CA CYS A 312 -12.97 -23.30 14.46
C CYS A 312 -12.22 -22.12 13.82
N LEU A 313 -12.62 -21.68 12.63
CA LEU A 313 -11.93 -20.64 11.85
C LEU A 313 -12.71 -19.32 11.76
N ALA A 314 -14.04 -19.38 11.69
CA ALA A 314 -14.94 -18.23 11.56
C ALA A 314 -16.24 -18.43 12.37
N GLY A 315 -16.09 -18.82 13.64
CA GLY A 315 -17.18 -19.43 14.40
C GLY A 315 -18.37 -18.52 14.72
N ARG A 316 -18.16 -17.21 14.87
CA ARG A 316 -19.20 -16.21 15.13
C ARG A 316 -18.82 -14.88 14.48
N ARG A 317 -19.82 -14.06 14.15
CA ARG A 317 -19.59 -12.72 13.55
C ARG A 317 -18.80 -11.78 14.47
N ASP A 318 -19.00 -11.89 15.78
CA ASP A 318 -18.31 -11.07 16.80
C ASP A 318 -16.80 -11.36 16.94
N TRP A 319 -16.28 -12.35 16.22
CA TRP A 319 -14.84 -12.61 16.15
C TRP A 319 -14.09 -11.60 15.28
N PHE A 320 -14.81 -10.79 14.50
CA PHE A 320 -14.24 -9.88 13.53
C PHE A 320 -14.65 -8.44 13.84
N SER A 321 -13.78 -7.49 13.49
CA SER A 321 -14.11 -6.06 13.62
C SER A 321 -15.01 -5.58 12.48
N LEU A 322 -15.65 -4.42 12.68
CA LEU A 322 -16.44 -3.76 11.64
C LEU A 322 -15.63 -3.52 10.35
N GLY A 323 -16.30 -3.66 9.21
CA GLY A 323 -15.69 -3.62 7.89
C GLY A 323 -14.99 -4.91 7.47
N SER A 324 -15.02 -5.99 8.27
CA SER A 324 -14.40 -7.27 7.91
C SER A 324 -15.27 -8.06 6.94
N ARG A 325 -14.62 -8.87 6.08
CA ARG A 325 -15.25 -9.71 5.05
C ARG A 325 -14.67 -11.12 5.10
N ILE A 326 -15.54 -12.11 5.18
CA ILE A 326 -15.17 -13.53 5.21
C ILE A 326 -15.85 -14.21 4.04
N ILE A 327 -15.08 -14.88 3.20
CA ILE A 327 -15.56 -15.61 2.03
C ILE A 327 -15.34 -17.10 2.30
N VAL A 328 -16.38 -17.91 2.11
CA VAL A 328 -16.33 -19.36 2.29
C VAL A 328 -16.66 -20.01 0.96
N THR A 329 -15.80 -20.89 0.46
CA THR A 329 -16.15 -21.75 -0.68
C THR A 329 -16.52 -23.15 -0.18
N THR A 330 -17.61 -23.70 -0.69
CA THR A 330 -18.09 -25.03 -0.30
C THR A 330 -18.83 -25.73 -1.43
N ARG A 331 -19.00 -27.04 -1.32
CA ARG A 331 -19.88 -27.85 -2.18
C ARG A 331 -21.21 -28.17 -1.49
N ASP A 332 -21.33 -27.88 -0.20
CA ASP A 332 -22.49 -28.20 0.62
C ASP A 332 -23.21 -26.92 1.03
N GLU A 333 -24.38 -26.71 0.45
CA GLU A 333 -25.22 -25.53 0.72
C GLU A 333 -25.71 -25.50 2.19
N HIS A 334 -25.78 -26.64 2.87
CA HIS A 334 -26.19 -26.70 4.28
C HIS A 334 -25.18 -26.08 5.24
N LEU A 335 -23.98 -25.72 4.77
CA LEU A 335 -22.95 -25.06 5.56
C LEU A 335 -23.03 -23.52 5.51
N LEU A 336 -23.84 -22.94 4.64
CA LEU A 336 -23.91 -21.49 4.38
C LEU A 336 -25.02 -20.77 5.13
#